data_AF-A0A537FV05-F1
#
_entry.id   AF-A0A537FV05-F1
#
_cell.length_a   1.000
_cell.length_b   1.000
_cell.length_c   1.000
_cell.angle_alpha   90.00
_cell.angle_beta   90.00
_cell.angle_gamma   90.00
#
_symmetry.space_group_name_H-M   'P 1'
#
loop_
_entity.id
_entity.type
_entity.pdbx_description
1 polymer ?
#
loop_
_entity_poly.entity_id
_entity_poly.type
_entity_poly.pdbx_seq_one_letter_code
_entity_poly.pdbx_strand_id
1 'polypeptide(L)'
;CEGEERESIYRRRDDGSNPRRARLELVGERINKKGHVTVLGRAGIHRIDNVSIAPSLSIHMYGLDIGTAERHSYDPVTGEVSKFVSGYCNVLRDEESD
;
A
#
# COMPACT_ATOMS: atom_id res chain seq x y z
N CYS A 1 -13.89 10.10 -13.83
CA CYS A 1 -12.79 9.11 -13.76
C CYS A 1 -13.46 7.75 -13.79
N GLU A 2 -13.22 7.00 -14.86
CA GLU A 2 -13.72 5.63 -15.06
C GLU A 2 -12.64 4.59 -14.71
N GLY A 3 -11.57 5.01 -14.02
CA GLY A 3 -10.48 4.13 -13.64
C GLY A 3 -10.90 3.12 -12.58
N GLU A 4 -10.44 1.88 -12.73
CA GLU A 4 -10.62 0.77 -11.81
C GLU A 4 -9.28 0.37 -11.20
N GLU A 5 -9.30 0.02 -9.91
CA GLU A 5 -8.15 -0.44 -9.17
C GLU A 5 -8.34 -1.90 -8.76
N ARG A 6 -7.35 -2.75 -8.98
CA ARG A 6 -7.32 -4.08 -8.38
C ARG A 6 -6.66 -4.01 -7.02
N GLU A 7 -7.37 -4.46 -5.99
CA GLU A 7 -6.82 -4.65 -4.66
C GLU A 7 -6.56 -6.15 -4.43
N SER A 8 -5.30 -6.51 -4.27
CA SER A 8 -4.84 -7.84 -3.86
C SER A 8 -4.55 -7.83 -2.37
N ILE A 9 -5.22 -8.67 -1.58
CA ILE A 9 -5.08 -8.72 -0.12
C ILE A 9 -4.23 -9.94 0.26
N TYR A 10 -3.22 -9.71 1.09
CA TYR A 10 -2.29 -10.72 1.55
C TYR A 10 -2.40 -10.95 3.05
N ARG A 11 -2.10 -12.17 3.48
CA ARG A 11 -1.90 -12.54 4.88
C ARG A 11 -0.48 -13.04 5.07
N ARG A 12 0.20 -12.52 6.09
CA ARG A 12 1.48 -13.06 6.55
C ARG A 12 1.25 -14.41 7.23
N ARG A 13 2.03 -15.43 6.87
CA ARG A 13 1.89 -16.83 7.35
C ARG A 13 3.10 -17.35 8.13
N ASP A 14 4.15 -16.56 8.26
CA ASP A 14 5.26 -16.84 9.18
C ASP A 14 5.01 -16.20 10.55
N ASP A 15 5.91 -16.49 11.50
CA ASP A 15 5.82 -16.07 12.90
C ASP A 15 6.38 -14.66 13.17
N GLY A 16 6.88 -13.94 12.15
CA GLY A 16 7.46 -12.62 12.33
C GLY A 16 8.88 -12.59 12.87
N SER A 17 9.50 -13.73 13.17
CA SER A 17 10.81 -13.81 13.83
C SER A 17 11.94 -13.18 13.02
N ASN A 18 11.87 -13.28 11.68
CA ASN A 18 12.80 -12.62 10.79
C ASN A 18 12.18 -11.28 10.31
N PRO A 19 12.73 -10.13 10.71
CA PRO A 19 12.17 -8.84 10.31
C PRO A 19 12.40 -8.50 8.83
N ARG A 20 13.30 -9.21 8.14
CA ARG A 20 13.65 -8.98 6.72
C ARG A 20 12.93 -9.94 5.76
N ARG A 21 12.15 -10.89 6.29
CA ARG A 21 11.50 -11.93 5.50
C ARG A 21 10.05 -12.11 5.91
N ALA A 22 9.16 -12.26 4.94
CA ALA A 22 7.77 -12.62 5.16
C ALA A 22 7.30 -13.64 4.13
N ARG A 23 6.55 -14.65 4.58
CA ARG A 23 5.79 -15.55 3.70
C ARG A 23 4.39 -15.01 3.56
N LEU A 24 4.09 -14.44 2.40
CA LEU A 24 2.78 -13.90 2.07
C LEU A 24 1.94 -14.92 1.33
N GLU A 25 0.67 -15.01 1.69
CA GLU A 25 -0.36 -15.73 0.95
C GLU A 25 -1.36 -14.71 0.41
N LEU A 26 -1.69 -14.77 -0.88
CA LEU A 26 -2.80 -14.03 -1.46
C LEU A 26 -4.12 -14.65 -0.96
N VAL A 27 -4.90 -13.87 -0.22
CA VAL A 27 -6.14 -14.34 0.43
C VAL A 27 -7.40 -13.75 -0.19
N GLY A 28 -7.25 -12.82 -1.13
CA GLY A 28 -8.37 -12.29 -1.90
C GLY A 28 -7.92 -11.25 -2.91
N GLU A 29 -8.73 -11.09 -3.94
CA GLU A 29 -8.61 -10.00 -4.91
C GLU A 29 -9.98 -9.36 -5.13
N ARG A 30 -9.99 -8.06 -5.44
CA ARG A 30 -11.21 -7.35 -5.84
C ARG A 30 -10.91 -6.23 -6.82
N ILE A 31 -11.92 -5.89 -7.61
CA ILE A 31 -11.92 -4.71 -8.48
C ILE A 31 -12.71 -3.60 -7.80
N ASN A 32 -12.02 -2.52 -7.45
CA ASN A 32 -12.58 -1.32 -6.88
C ASN A 32 -12.93 -0.36 -8.02
N LYS A 33 -14.23 -0.08 -8.14
CA LYS A 33 -14.78 0.88 -9.10
C LYS A 33 -15.13 2.18 -8.38
N LYS A 34 -15.43 3.22 -9.14
CA LYS A 34 -15.93 4.49 -8.61
C LYS A 34 -17.09 4.25 -7.62
N GLY A 35 -16.95 4.79 -6.41
CA GLY A 35 -17.94 4.67 -5.34
C GLY A 35 -17.73 3.47 -4.40
N HIS A 36 -16.84 2.51 -4.72
CA HIS A 36 -16.45 1.49 -3.76
C HIS A 36 -15.59 2.08 -2.65
N VAL A 37 -15.82 1.57 -1.44
CA VAL A 37 -15.00 1.84 -0.25
C VAL A 37 -14.46 0.51 0.25
N THR A 38 -13.16 0.47 0.51
CA THR A 38 -12.49 -0.67 1.13
C THR A 38 -11.85 -0.22 2.44
N VAL A 39 -11.67 -1.16 3.36
CA VAL A 39 -11.08 -0.90 4.68
C VAL A 39 -9.99 -1.93 4.93
N LEU A 40 -8.79 -1.45 5.24
CA LEU A 40 -7.66 -2.29 5.61
C LEU A 40 -7.34 -2.12 7.09
N GLY A 41 -7.36 -3.23 7.84
CA GLY A 41 -7.03 -3.23 9.27
C GLY A 41 -5.53 -3.09 9.54
N ARG A 42 -5.16 -2.94 10.82
CA ARG A 42 -3.78 -2.68 11.27
C ARG A 42 -2.72 -3.69 10.80
N ALA A 43 -3.09 -4.96 10.64
CA ALA A 43 -2.19 -6.03 10.17
C ALA A 43 -2.41 -6.38 8.69
N GLY A 44 -3.24 -5.62 7.98
CA GLY A 44 -3.56 -5.87 6.59
C GLY A 44 -2.37 -5.55 5.69
N ILE A 45 -2.14 -6.43 4.72
CA ILE A 45 -1.14 -6.24 3.67
C ILE A 45 -1.93 -6.27 2.37
N HIS A 46 -1.77 -5.27 1.52
CA HIS A 46 -2.41 -5.28 0.21
C HIS A 46 -1.51 -4.66 -0.86
N ARG A 47 -1.87 -4.89 -2.12
CA ARG A 47 -1.30 -4.25 -3.29
C ARG A 47 -2.44 -3.65 -4.10
N ILE A 48 -2.26 -2.41 -4.54
CA ILE A 48 -3.19 -1.70 -5.40
C ILE A 48 -2.55 -1.56 -6.78
N ASP A 49 -3.24 -1.99 -7.82
CA ASP A 49 -2.84 -1.86 -9.21
C ASP A 49 -3.90 -1.09 -10.00
N ASN A 50 -3.49 -0.10 -10.81
CA ASN A 50 -4.37 0.40 -11.85
C ASN A 50 -4.46 -0.64 -12.97
N VAL A 51 -5.66 -1.16 -13.22
CA VAL A 51 -5.91 -2.16 -14.29
C VAL A 51 -6.59 -1.57 -15.52
N SER A 52 -6.78 -0.24 -15.52
CA SER A 52 -7.44 0.50 -16.59
C SER A 52 -6.43 1.11 -17.56
N ILE A 53 -6.88 1.38 -18.79
CA ILE A 53 -6.10 2.13 -19.78
C ILE A 53 -5.92 3.59 -19.33
N ALA A 54 -6.95 4.16 -18.71
CA ALA A 54 -6.93 5.51 -18.18
C ALA A 54 -6.37 5.55 -16.74
N PRO A 55 -5.87 6.72 -16.29
CA PRO A 55 -5.50 6.90 -14.88
C PRO A 55 -6.67 6.68 -13.92
N SER A 56 -6.39 5.99 -12.81
CA SER A 56 -7.29 5.81 -11.68
C SER A 56 -6.94 6.78 -10.55
N LEU A 57 -7.96 7.25 -9.83
CA LEU A 57 -7.81 8.13 -8.67
C LEU A 57 -8.67 7.63 -7.51
N SER A 58 -8.02 7.38 -6.38
CA SER A 58 -8.64 7.02 -5.11
C SER A 58 -8.36 8.06 -4.04
N ILE A 59 -9.23 8.12 -3.03
CA ILE A 59 -9.08 8.97 -1.85
C ILE A 59 -8.76 8.06 -0.67
N HIS A 60 -7.63 8.31 -0.02
CA HIS A 60 -7.17 7.51 1.11
C HIS A 60 -7.34 8.30 2.40
N MET A 61 -7.92 7.67 3.41
CA MET A 61 -8.09 8.24 4.74
C MET A 61 -7.42 7.34 5.76
N TYR A 62 -6.50 7.91 6.55
CA TYR A 62 -5.72 7.20 7.56
C TYR A 62 -5.93 7.84 8.93
N GLY A 63 -5.84 7.04 9.99
CA GLY A 63 -5.98 7.51 11.38
C GLY A 63 -4.73 8.20 11.95
N LEU A 64 -3.74 8.52 11.11
CA LEU A 64 -2.48 9.17 11.46
C LEU A 64 -1.90 9.88 10.23
N ASP A 65 -0.83 10.67 10.43
CA ASP A 65 -0.04 11.25 9.35
C ASP A 65 0.71 10.16 8.58
N ILE A 66 0.13 9.72 7.47
CA ILE A 66 0.61 8.53 6.76
C ILE A 66 1.94 8.75 6.04
N GLY A 67 2.22 10.00 5.65
CA GLY A 67 3.44 10.37 4.96
C GLY A 67 4.70 10.22 5.82
N THR A 68 4.56 10.29 7.15
CA THR A 68 5.69 10.24 8.11
C THR A 68 5.79 8.90 8.86
N ALA A 69 4.75 8.07 8.82
CA ALA A 69 4.74 6.79 9.52
C ALA A 69 5.70 5.75 8.89
N GLU A 70 6.59 5.18 9.71
CA GLU A 70 7.39 4.01 9.34
C GLU A 70 6.52 2.75 9.31
N ARG A 71 6.56 2.05 8.18
CA ARG A 71 5.86 0.79 7.92
C ARG A 71 6.72 -0.09 7.01
N HIS A 72 6.13 -1.12 6.43
CA HIS A 72 6.86 -2.08 5.60
C HIS A 72 6.31 -2.13 4.19
N SER A 73 7.20 -2.30 3.22
CA SER A 73 6.89 -2.85 1.91
C SER A 73 7.31 -4.32 1.86
N TYR A 74 6.63 -5.09 1.02
CA TYR A 74 6.84 -6.52 0.88
C TYR A 74 6.95 -6.88 -0.59
N ASP A 75 7.94 -7.71 -0.92
CA ASP A 75 7.96 -8.42 -2.20
C ASP A 75 7.20 -9.74 -2.04
N PRO A 76 6.03 -9.93 -2.68
CA PRO A 76 5.25 -11.15 -2.55
C PRO A 76 5.90 -12.37 -3.22
N VAL A 77 6.85 -12.18 -4.13
CA VAL A 77 7.56 -13.26 -4.83
C VAL A 77 8.77 -13.71 -4.03
N THR A 78 9.64 -12.78 -3.66
CA THR A 78 10.88 -13.13 -2.96
C THR A 78 10.67 -13.26 -1.46
N GLY A 79 9.63 -12.63 -0.90
CA GLY A 79 9.39 -12.52 0.54
C GLY A 79 10.26 -11.48 1.24
N GLU A 80 10.97 -10.63 0.51
CA GLU A 80 11.76 -9.55 1.10
C GLU A 80 10.87 -8.51 1.79
N VAL A 81 11.32 -8.05 2.96
CA VAL A 81 10.66 -6.99 3.75
C VAL A 81 11.61 -5.81 3.87
N SER A 82 11.11 -4.64 3.49
CA SER A 82 11.85 -3.38 3.57
C SER A 82 11.07 -2.36 4.39
N LYS A 83 11.79 -1.51 5.11
CA LYS A 83 11.19 -0.34 5.77
C LYS A 83 10.73 0.65 4.70
N PHE A 84 9.62 1.32 4.97
CA PHE A 84 8.99 2.24 4.04
C PHE A 84 8.32 3.41 4.77
N VAL A 85 8.59 4.62 4.27
CA VAL A 85 7.93 5.88 4.61
C VAL A 85 7.56 6.52 3.28
N SER A 86 6.29 6.92 3.09
CA SER A 86 5.83 7.34 1.75
C SER A 86 6.12 8.80 1.42
N GLY A 87 6.24 9.67 2.43
CA GLY A 87 6.21 11.11 2.21
C GLY A 87 4.91 11.57 1.53
N TYR A 88 4.98 12.74 0.91
CA TYR A 88 3.91 13.37 0.13
C TYR A 88 4.50 13.93 -1.17
N CYS A 89 3.79 13.78 -2.29
CA CYS A 89 4.27 14.22 -3.60
C CYS A 89 4.05 15.72 -3.88
N ASN A 90 3.28 16.40 -3.02
CA ASN A 90 2.81 17.77 -3.22
C ASN A 90 3.40 18.77 -2.21
N VAL A 91 4.44 18.39 -1.47
CA VAL A 91 5.19 19.34 -0.64
C VAL A 91 6.24 19.97 -1.54
N LEU A 92 6.18 21.30 -1.70
CA LEU A 92 7.30 22.04 -2.26
C LEU A 92 8.47 21.84 -1.30
N ARG A 93 9.58 21.30 -1.80
CA ARG A 93 10.80 21.17 -1.01
C ARG A 93 11.21 22.59 -0.64
N ASP A 94 11.28 22.91 0.66
CA ASP A 94 11.80 24.20 1.09
C ASP A 94 13.16 24.39 0.42
N GLU A 95 13.38 25.53 -0.24
CA GLU A 95 14.68 25.82 -0.82
C GLU A 95 15.71 25.81 0.32
N GLU A 96 16.71 24.94 0.19
CA GLU A 96 17.84 24.89 1.12
C GLU A 96 18.39 26.31 1.26
N SER A 97 18.31 26.87 2.47
CA SER A 97 18.98 28.12 2.78
C SER A 97 20.46 27.80 2.93
N ASP A 98 21.27 28.32 2.00
CA ASP A 98 22.75 28.28 2.00
C ASP A 98 23.36 28.69 3.36
#